data_AF-A0A366ZNN2-F1
#
_entry.id   AF-A0A366ZNN2-F1
#
_cell.length_a   1.000
_cell.length_b   1.000
_cell.length_c   1.000
_cell.angle_alpha   90.00
_cell.angle_beta   90.00
_cell.angle_gamma   90.00
#
_symmetry.space_group_name_H-M   'P 1'
#
loop_
_entity.id
_entity.type
_entity.pdbx_description
1 polymer ?
#
loop_
_entity_poly.entity_id
_entity_poly.type
_entity_poly.pdbx_seq_one_letter_code
_entity_poly.pdbx_strand_id
1 'polypeptide(L)'
;MLPELPGVLRGEQVRATVAAIAAEQEADGALPWFRGGQLDPWDCVEAAMALDVGGEHQQARAAYRWLAGRQRADGSWAAEYRAGVETSPAAESNHAGYLAVGLWHRWLCTGDEQLVGELWPVVRRGLDLVTRMQLPGGAVSWALRPDGTPDDTALLTGNASLFQALRCGVALAGLTGQPQPDWELAATDLGTALRTRPEAFADRSRWSMDWYYPVLGGAVTGSAAAARLAADWDRFVVPGLGARCVADRPWVTGAETCELALALAAAGQPDAAVEQVAAMQHLRAGDGSYWTGYVFADDARWPVERTTWTAAAVVLAVDALCGATGASRLFTDPGALPPAGTEGSQETAGWLPDGAGRGTP
;
A
#
# COMPACT_ATOMS: atom_id res chain seq x y z
N MET A 1 -0.14 -8.85 -19.89
CA MET A 1 1.26 -8.55 -20.28
C MET A 1 2.03 -8.36 -18.97
N LEU A 2 3.27 -8.84 -18.85
CA LEU A 2 4.03 -8.56 -17.62
C LEU A 2 4.57 -7.12 -17.66
N PRO A 3 4.62 -6.42 -16.52
CA PRO A 3 5.23 -5.10 -16.45
C PRO A 3 6.68 -5.11 -16.97
N GLU A 4 7.05 -4.08 -17.72
CA GLU A 4 8.43 -3.86 -18.12
C GLU A 4 8.77 -2.38 -18.11
N LEU A 5 9.98 -2.05 -17.66
CA LEU A 5 10.53 -0.71 -17.70
C LEU A 5 11.79 -0.73 -18.57
N PRO A 6 11.71 -0.31 -19.85
CA PRO A 6 12.82 -0.41 -20.79
C PRO A 6 14.10 0.21 -20.26
N GLY A 7 15.21 -0.52 -20.37
CA GLY A 7 16.52 -0.10 -19.86
C GLY A 7 16.73 -0.26 -18.35
N VAL A 8 15.69 -0.59 -17.58
CA VAL A 8 15.75 -0.74 -16.12
C VAL A 8 15.43 -2.16 -15.67
N LEU A 9 14.24 -2.67 -15.98
CA LEU A 9 13.79 -3.99 -15.55
C LEU A 9 12.89 -4.64 -16.61
N ARG A 10 13.34 -5.75 -17.18
CA ARG A 10 12.59 -6.49 -18.22
C ARG A 10 11.45 -7.30 -17.59
N GLY A 11 10.40 -7.60 -18.37
CA GLY A 11 9.28 -8.43 -17.88
C GLY A 11 9.68 -9.83 -17.38
N GLU A 12 10.73 -10.43 -17.94
CA GLU A 12 11.30 -11.69 -17.41
C GLU A 12 11.90 -11.53 -16.01
N GLN A 13 12.52 -10.37 -15.72
CA GLN A 13 13.09 -10.08 -14.42
C GLN A 13 12.00 -9.77 -13.39
N VAL A 14 10.91 -9.10 -13.79
CA VAL A 14 9.70 -8.94 -12.98
C VAL A 14 9.10 -10.31 -12.65
N ARG A 15 8.98 -11.21 -13.64
CA ARG A 15 8.52 -12.58 -13.40
C ARG A 15 9.38 -13.30 -12.36
N ALA A 16 10.70 -13.18 -12.44
CA ALA A 16 11.60 -13.79 -11.47
C ALA A 16 11.40 -13.21 -10.06
N THR A 17 11.15 -11.90 -9.94
CA THR A 17 10.82 -11.24 -8.67
C THR A 17 9.49 -11.72 -8.10
N VAL A 18 8.45 -11.84 -8.92
CA VAL A 18 7.16 -12.42 -8.51
C VAL A 18 7.33 -13.87 -8.07
N ALA A 19 8.11 -14.67 -8.80
CA ALA A 19 8.39 -16.06 -8.42
C ALA A 19 9.16 -16.15 -7.09
N ALA A 20 10.07 -15.20 -6.82
CA ALA A 20 10.77 -15.11 -5.53
C ALA A 20 9.78 -14.80 -4.39
N ILE A 21 8.83 -13.88 -4.59
CA ILE A 21 7.76 -13.62 -3.61
C ILE A 21 6.92 -14.88 -3.37
N ALA A 22 6.47 -15.55 -4.44
CA ALA A 22 5.66 -16.76 -4.35
C ALA A 22 6.38 -17.90 -3.62
N ALA A 23 7.71 -17.99 -3.78
CA ALA A 23 8.53 -19.02 -3.14
C ALA A 23 8.60 -18.88 -1.61
N GLU A 24 8.31 -17.69 -1.05
CA GLU A 24 8.29 -17.43 0.39
C GLU A 24 6.92 -17.71 1.02
N GLN A 25 5.85 -17.90 0.23
CA GLN A 25 4.52 -18.22 0.74
C GLN A 25 4.52 -19.57 1.48
N GLU A 26 3.82 -19.63 2.61
CA GLU A 26 3.60 -20.85 3.39
C GLU A 26 2.37 -21.61 2.89
N ALA A 27 2.27 -22.89 3.25
CA ALA A 27 1.25 -23.80 2.73
C ALA A 27 -0.19 -23.42 3.16
N ASP A 28 -0.36 -22.66 4.24
CA ASP A 28 -1.65 -22.17 4.72
C ASP A 28 -2.07 -20.83 4.06
N GLY A 29 -1.24 -20.27 3.19
CA GLY A 29 -1.45 -19.00 2.51
C GLY A 29 -0.72 -17.81 3.14
N ALA A 30 -0.10 -17.95 4.32
CA ALA A 30 0.69 -16.89 4.94
C ALA A 30 1.80 -16.42 4.00
N LEU A 31 1.97 -15.10 3.87
CA LEU A 31 2.99 -14.49 3.03
C LEU A 31 3.89 -13.57 3.86
N PRO A 32 4.88 -14.15 4.58
CA PRO A 32 5.82 -13.39 5.41
C PRO A 32 6.87 -12.67 4.54
N TRP A 33 7.71 -11.88 5.18
CA TRP A 33 8.90 -11.26 4.57
C TRP A 33 9.81 -12.30 3.91
N PHE A 34 9.98 -13.44 4.56
CA PHE A 34 10.65 -14.63 4.06
C PHE A 34 10.15 -15.78 4.93
N ARG A 35 10.26 -17.03 4.46
CA ARG A 35 9.76 -18.20 5.20
C ARG A 35 10.33 -18.24 6.63
N GLY A 36 9.45 -18.32 7.62
CA GLY A 36 9.80 -18.27 9.05
C GLY A 36 10.15 -16.88 9.60
N GLY A 37 10.12 -15.85 8.76
CA GLY A 37 10.30 -14.45 9.13
C GLY A 37 9.03 -13.81 9.70
N GLN A 38 9.08 -12.48 9.78
CA GLN A 38 7.96 -11.65 10.20
C GLN A 38 6.85 -11.62 9.14
N LEU A 39 5.62 -11.51 9.60
CA LEU A 39 4.47 -11.13 8.79
C LEU A 39 3.65 -10.10 9.56
N ASP A 40 3.41 -8.96 8.92
CA ASP A 40 2.34 -8.03 9.31
C ASP A 40 1.30 -7.92 8.17
N PRO A 41 0.08 -7.45 8.46
CA PRO A 41 -0.98 -7.34 7.46
C PRO A 41 -0.68 -6.39 6.30
N TRP A 42 0.09 -5.31 6.51
CA TRP A 42 0.38 -4.34 5.46
C TRP A 42 1.26 -4.99 4.39
N ASP A 43 2.38 -5.55 4.82
CA ASP A 43 3.40 -6.10 3.94
C ASP A 43 2.91 -7.36 3.22
N CYS A 44 2.11 -8.17 3.92
CA CYS A 44 1.41 -9.31 3.33
C CYS A 44 0.48 -8.88 2.18
N VAL A 45 -0.26 -7.77 2.35
CA VAL A 45 -1.15 -7.23 1.31
C VAL A 45 -0.35 -6.74 0.10
N GLU A 46 0.78 -6.05 0.28
CA GLU A 46 1.61 -5.61 -0.84
C GLU A 46 2.22 -6.76 -1.62
N ALA A 47 2.73 -7.77 -0.90
CA ALA A 47 3.24 -8.99 -1.52
C ALA A 47 2.12 -9.71 -2.30
N ALA A 48 0.89 -9.74 -1.80
CA ALA A 48 -0.26 -10.28 -2.53
C ALA A 48 -0.61 -9.45 -3.78
N MET A 49 -0.55 -8.11 -3.70
CA MET A 49 -0.75 -7.24 -4.86
C MET A 49 0.29 -7.51 -5.96
N ALA A 50 1.57 -7.68 -5.60
CA ALA A 50 2.64 -8.02 -6.54
C ALA A 50 2.43 -9.40 -7.19
N LEU A 51 1.92 -10.39 -6.45
CA LEU A 51 1.51 -11.68 -7.01
C LEU A 51 0.40 -11.53 -8.05
N ASP A 52 -0.61 -10.69 -7.79
CA ASP A 52 -1.66 -10.39 -8.77
C ASP A 52 -1.12 -9.70 -10.03
N VAL A 53 -0.20 -8.74 -9.89
CA VAL A 53 0.48 -8.11 -11.04
C VAL A 53 1.23 -9.14 -11.89
N GLY A 54 1.86 -10.11 -11.23
CA GLY A 54 2.60 -11.19 -11.89
C GLY A 54 1.74 -12.31 -12.48
N GLY A 55 0.42 -12.31 -12.24
CA GLY A 55 -0.50 -13.35 -12.68
C GLY A 55 -0.62 -14.56 -11.74
N GLU A 56 0.03 -14.53 -10.57
CA GLU A 56 -0.03 -15.58 -9.54
C GLU A 56 -1.29 -15.40 -8.65
N HIS A 57 -2.45 -15.31 -9.29
CA HIS A 57 -3.72 -14.92 -8.67
C HIS A 57 -4.22 -15.88 -7.59
N GLN A 58 -3.85 -17.16 -7.65
CA GLN A 58 -4.25 -18.15 -6.65
C GLN A 58 -3.46 -17.98 -5.35
N GLN A 59 -2.18 -17.66 -5.46
CA GLN A 59 -1.29 -17.36 -4.35
C GLN A 59 -1.71 -16.04 -3.69
N ALA A 60 -2.00 -15.00 -4.48
CA ALA A 60 -2.56 -13.74 -3.97
C ALA A 60 -3.87 -13.97 -3.21
N ARG A 61 -4.80 -14.74 -3.80
CA ARG A 61 -6.07 -15.13 -3.15
C ARG A 61 -5.86 -15.88 -1.84
N ALA A 62 -4.87 -16.78 -1.78
CA ALA A 62 -4.55 -17.52 -0.55
C ALA A 62 -4.06 -16.59 0.56
N ALA A 63 -3.23 -15.58 0.25
CA ALA A 63 -2.78 -14.58 1.22
C ALA A 63 -3.95 -13.74 1.77
N TYR A 64 -4.85 -13.27 0.90
CA TYR A 64 -6.04 -12.54 1.35
C TYR A 64 -6.97 -13.39 2.23
N ARG A 65 -7.15 -14.67 1.90
CA ARG A 65 -7.93 -15.61 2.73
C ARG A 65 -7.24 -15.92 4.05
N TRP A 66 -5.92 -15.99 4.07
CA TRP A 66 -5.17 -16.15 5.31
C TRP A 66 -5.44 -14.96 6.24
N LEU A 67 -5.34 -13.73 5.74
CA LEU A 67 -5.70 -12.54 6.50
C LEU A 67 -7.15 -12.61 6.99
N ALA A 68 -8.10 -12.95 6.13
CA ALA A 68 -9.51 -13.12 6.53
C ALA A 68 -9.69 -14.12 7.69
N GLY A 69 -8.96 -15.24 7.67
CA GLY A 69 -8.99 -16.26 8.73
C GLY A 69 -8.32 -15.83 10.04
N ARG A 70 -7.50 -14.77 10.02
CA ARG A 70 -6.81 -14.22 11.21
C ARG A 70 -7.47 -12.97 11.77
N GLN A 71 -8.46 -12.39 11.09
CA GLN A 71 -9.11 -11.17 11.57
C GLN A 71 -9.84 -11.44 12.89
N ARG A 72 -9.62 -10.59 13.88
CA ARG A 72 -10.31 -10.65 15.17
C ARG A 72 -11.72 -10.09 15.05
N ALA A 73 -12.55 -10.38 16.05
CA ALA A 73 -13.96 -10.01 16.05
C ALA A 73 -14.21 -8.49 15.97
N ASP A 74 -13.27 -7.69 16.50
CA ASP A 74 -13.31 -6.23 16.48
C ASP A 74 -12.91 -5.61 15.12
N GLY A 75 -12.43 -6.43 14.18
CA GLY A 75 -11.94 -6.01 12.86
C GLY A 75 -10.41 -5.87 12.77
N SER A 76 -9.69 -6.02 13.88
CA SER A 76 -8.24 -5.89 13.92
C SER A 76 -7.49 -7.16 13.49
N TRP A 77 -6.20 -7.00 13.28
CA TRP A 77 -5.20 -8.06 13.24
C TRP A 77 -4.11 -7.77 14.27
N ALA A 78 -3.34 -8.78 14.65
CA ALA A 78 -2.08 -8.58 15.34
C ALA A 78 -1.11 -7.77 14.45
N ALA A 79 -0.30 -6.92 15.07
CA ALA A 79 0.75 -6.17 14.40
C ALA A 79 1.88 -7.07 13.89
N GLU A 80 2.10 -8.24 14.51
CA GLU A 80 3.12 -9.19 14.05
C GLU A 80 2.71 -10.65 14.26
N TYR A 81 2.97 -11.47 13.24
CA TYR A 81 2.94 -12.92 13.30
C TYR A 81 4.31 -13.51 12.91
N ARG A 82 4.67 -14.64 13.52
CA ARG A 82 5.80 -15.49 13.09
C ARG A 82 5.38 -16.95 13.15
N ALA A 83 5.60 -17.69 12.07
CA ALA A 83 5.18 -19.10 11.94
C ALA A 83 3.72 -19.34 12.37
N GLY A 84 2.81 -18.43 11.97
CA GLY A 84 1.38 -18.49 12.28
C GLY A 84 0.99 -18.15 13.72
N VAL A 85 1.92 -17.68 14.56
CA VAL A 85 1.67 -17.27 15.96
C VAL A 85 1.78 -15.76 16.09
N GLU A 86 0.86 -15.14 16.84
CA GLU A 86 0.93 -13.72 17.19
C GLU A 86 2.14 -13.47 18.12
N THR A 87 3.09 -12.66 17.66
CA THR A 87 4.28 -12.25 18.43
C THR A 87 4.19 -10.81 18.91
N SER A 88 3.43 -9.97 18.21
CA SER A 88 3.01 -8.64 18.66
C SER A 88 1.49 -8.52 18.56
N PRO A 89 0.75 -8.72 19.66
CA PRO A 89 -0.72 -8.79 19.60
C PRO A 89 -1.39 -7.42 19.47
N ALA A 90 -0.64 -6.31 19.52
CA ALA A 90 -1.19 -4.96 19.39
C ALA A 90 -2.03 -4.81 18.12
N ALA A 91 -3.11 -4.03 18.20
CA ALA A 91 -3.97 -3.71 17.06
C ALA A 91 -3.63 -2.31 16.57
N GLU A 92 -3.14 -2.21 15.34
CA GLU A 92 -2.76 -0.95 14.69
C GLU A 92 -3.72 -0.64 13.55
N SER A 93 -4.11 0.63 13.40
CA SER A 93 -5.18 1.05 12.50
C SER A 93 -4.83 0.83 11.04
N ASN A 94 -3.58 1.07 10.65
CA ASN A 94 -3.08 0.83 9.30
C ASN A 94 -3.28 -0.64 8.87
N HIS A 95 -2.95 -1.59 9.74
CA HIS A 95 -3.17 -3.02 9.49
C HIS A 95 -4.66 -3.36 9.34
N ALA A 96 -5.54 -2.70 10.12
CA ALA A 96 -6.98 -2.90 10.03
C ALA A 96 -7.58 -2.42 8.70
N GLY A 97 -7.05 -1.33 8.12
CA GLY A 97 -7.59 -0.74 6.90
C GLY A 97 -7.04 -1.33 5.60
N TYR A 98 -5.78 -1.74 5.57
CA TYR A 98 -5.04 -1.90 4.31
C TYR A 98 -5.52 -3.02 3.40
N LEU A 99 -6.24 -4.02 3.93
CA LEU A 99 -6.90 -5.06 3.12
C LEU A 99 -7.85 -4.47 2.07
N ALA A 100 -8.46 -3.32 2.35
CA ALA A 100 -9.31 -2.62 1.38
C ALA A 100 -8.53 -2.20 0.11
N VAL A 101 -7.29 -1.74 0.27
CA VAL A 101 -6.41 -1.35 -0.84
C VAL A 101 -6.06 -2.58 -1.68
N GLY A 102 -5.63 -3.66 -1.03
CA GLY A 102 -5.30 -4.92 -1.70
C GLY A 102 -6.47 -5.55 -2.45
N LEU A 103 -7.65 -5.60 -1.84
CA LEU A 103 -8.84 -6.17 -2.49
C LEU A 103 -9.30 -5.34 -3.69
N TRP A 104 -9.22 -4.01 -3.57
CA TRP A 104 -9.52 -3.10 -4.68
C TRP A 104 -8.49 -3.21 -5.81
N HIS A 105 -7.20 -3.25 -5.49
CA HIS A 105 -6.13 -3.52 -6.44
C HIS A 105 -6.40 -4.83 -7.21
N ARG A 106 -6.71 -5.90 -6.48
CA ARG A 106 -7.02 -7.19 -7.09
C ARG A 106 -8.25 -7.14 -8.01
N TRP A 107 -9.31 -6.45 -7.58
CA TRP A 107 -10.48 -6.23 -8.42
C TRP A 107 -10.10 -5.56 -9.74
N LEU A 108 -9.29 -4.50 -9.69
CA LEU A 108 -8.80 -3.80 -10.89
C LEU A 108 -7.95 -4.71 -11.80
N CYS A 109 -7.18 -5.64 -11.24
CA CYS A 109 -6.38 -6.59 -12.01
C CYS A 109 -7.23 -7.71 -12.65
N THR A 110 -8.26 -8.20 -11.96
CA THR A 110 -8.86 -9.52 -12.26
C THR A 110 -10.35 -9.51 -12.56
N GLY A 111 -11.10 -8.49 -12.10
CA GLY A 111 -12.56 -8.47 -12.18
C GLY A 111 -13.25 -9.59 -11.38
N ASP A 112 -12.60 -10.14 -10.35
CA ASP A 112 -13.12 -11.27 -9.57
C ASP A 112 -14.12 -10.82 -8.50
N GLU A 113 -15.40 -10.72 -8.90
CA GLU A 113 -16.51 -10.32 -8.03
C GLU A 113 -16.73 -11.31 -6.89
N GLN A 114 -16.41 -12.59 -7.11
CA GLN A 114 -16.63 -13.64 -6.12
C GLN A 114 -15.73 -13.42 -4.90
N LEU A 115 -14.44 -13.14 -5.11
CA LEU A 115 -13.55 -12.86 -3.98
C LEU A 115 -13.89 -11.54 -3.29
N VAL A 116 -14.34 -10.52 -4.05
CA VAL A 116 -14.83 -9.26 -3.47
C VAL A 116 -16.01 -9.53 -2.53
N GLY A 117 -17.00 -10.30 -2.97
CA GLY A 117 -18.15 -10.69 -2.14
C GLY A 117 -17.74 -11.52 -0.91
N GLU A 118 -16.80 -12.44 -1.08
CA GLU A 118 -16.26 -13.28 -0.01
C GLU A 118 -15.57 -12.45 1.09
N LEU A 119 -14.73 -11.49 0.70
CA LEU A 119 -13.89 -10.71 1.62
C LEU A 119 -14.54 -9.41 2.07
N TRP A 120 -15.65 -9.00 1.47
CA TRP A 120 -16.38 -7.79 1.85
C TRP A 120 -16.67 -7.69 3.35
N PRO A 121 -17.19 -8.73 4.05
CA PRO A 121 -17.43 -8.64 5.49
C PRO A 121 -16.15 -8.39 6.31
N VAL A 122 -14.99 -8.82 5.82
CA VAL A 122 -13.68 -8.66 6.46
C VAL A 122 -13.20 -7.22 6.31
N VAL A 123 -13.23 -6.70 5.07
CA VAL A 123 -12.92 -5.29 4.77
C VAL A 123 -13.82 -4.36 5.57
N ARG A 124 -15.13 -4.65 5.60
CA ARG A 124 -16.10 -3.84 6.33
C ARG A 124 -15.77 -3.75 7.82
N ARG A 125 -15.48 -4.87 8.50
CA ARG A 125 -15.10 -4.83 9.92
C ARG A 125 -13.80 -4.04 10.16
N GLY A 126 -12.82 -4.18 9.27
CA GLY A 126 -11.54 -3.46 9.38
C GLY A 126 -11.73 -1.95 9.24
N LEU A 127 -12.47 -1.50 8.24
CA LEU A 127 -12.75 -0.07 8.04
C LEU A 127 -13.73 0.50 9.07
N ASP A 128 -14.71 -0.30 9.55
CA ASP A 128 -15.55 0.08 10.69
C ASP A 128 -14.69 0.34 11.94
N LEU A 129 -13.62 -0.45 12.16
CA LEU A 129 -12.66 -0.20 13.23
C LEU A 129 -11.86 1.08 13.00
N VAL A 130 -11.33 1.30 11.80
CA VAL A 130 -10.62 2.53 11.43
C VAL A 130 -11.46 3.77 11.70
N THR A 131 -12.74 3.77 11.29
CA THR A 131 -13.65 4.89 11.54
C THR A 131 -13.91 5.10 13.03
N ARG A 132 -14.04 4.03 13.84
CA ARG A 132 -14.16 4.15 15.31
C ARG A 132 -12.89 4.67 15.98
N MET A 133 -11.73 4.51 15.35
CA MET A 133 -10.43 4.99 15.84
C MET A 133 -10.14 6.44 15.44
N GLN A 134 -11.05 7.10 14.72
CA GLN A 134 -10.89 8.50 14.34
C GLN A 134 -10.97 9.42 15.58
N LEU A 135 -9.94 10.24 15.75
CA LEU A 135 -9.77 11.21 16.82
C LEU A 135 -10.53 12.52 16.51
N PRO A 136 -10.76 13.36 17.54
CA PRO A 136 -11.20 14.73 17.31
C PRO A 136 -10.29 15.44 16.31
N GLY A 137 -10.89 15.94 15.23
CA GLY A 137 -10.13 16.49 14.13
C GLY A 137 -9.61 15.45 13.14
N GLY A 138 -10.29 14.34 12.92
CA GLY A 138 -10.18 13.56 11.68
C GLY A 138 -8.93 12.67 11.52
N ALA A 139 -7.84 12.90 12.24
CA ALA A 139 -6.74 11.96 12.30
C ALA A 139 -7.21 10.65 12.95
N VAL A 140 -6.68 9.52 12.51
CA VAL A 140 -6.95 8.19 13.06
C VAL A 140 -5.82 7.80 13.99
N SER A 141 -6.21 7.31 15.17
CA SER A 141 -5.28 6.77 16.16
C SER A 141 -4.41 5.66 15.57
N TRP A 142 -3.15 5.60 15.97
CA TRP A 142 -2.20 4.57 15.55
C TRP A 142 -2.63 3.18 16.01
N ALA A 143 -3.07 3.06 17.26
CA ALA A 143 -3.30 1.77 17.89
C ALA A 143 -4.44 1.79 18.91
N LEU A 144 -4.98 0.61 19.20
CA LEU A 144 -5.86 0.42 20.35
C LEU A 144 -5.05 0.25 21.63
N ARG A 145 -5.57 0.80 22.72
CA ARG A 145 -5.17 0.52 24.09
C ARG A 145 -5.66 -0.87 24.52
N PRO A 146 -5.11 -1.45 25.60
CA PRO A 146 -5.55 -2.76 26.09
C PRO A 146 -7.03 -2.86 26.46
N ASP A 147 -7.70 -1.73 26.73
CA ASP A 147 -9.14 -1.65 27.00
C ASP A 147 -10.01 -1.52 25.74
N GLY A 148 -9.40 -1.55 24.55
CA GLY A 148 -10.06 -1.43 23.26
C GLY A 148 -10.38 0.00 22.84
N THR A 149 -9.96 1.02 23.60
CA THR A 149 -10.11 2.43 23.19
C THR A 149 -8.97 2.89 22.28
N PRO A 150 -9.19 3.85 21.37
CA PRO A 150 -8.10 4.42 20.57
C PRO A 150 -7.07 5.13 21.46
N ASP A 151 -5.79 5.02 21.12
CA ASP A 151 -4.75 5.87 21.71
C ASP A 151 -4.81 7.30 21.15
N ASP A 152 -4.13 8.26 21.78
CA ASP A 152 -4.11 9.66 21.39
C ASP A 152 -3.03 9.97 20.32
N THR A 153 -2.20 8.99 19.97
CA THR A 153 -1.13 9.14 18.98
C THR A 153 -1.64 8.86 17.57
N ALA A 154 -1.46 9.78 16.63
CA ALA A 154 -1.68 9.55 15.20
C ALA A 154 -0.35 9.66 14.42
N LEU A 155 -0.04 8.68 13.57
CA LEU A 155 1.15 8.72 12.70
C LEU A 155 0.77 9.17 11.29
N LEU A 156 1.50 10.14 10.74
CA LEU A 156 1.19 10.75 9.44
C LEU A 156 1.19 9.72 8.30
N THR A 157 2.24 8.89 8.23
CA THR A 157 2.37 7.80 7.26
C THR A 157 1.17 6.84 7.27
N GLY A 158 0.84 6.28 8.45
CA GLY A 158 -0.28 5.36 8.59
C GLY A 158 -1.63 6.01 8.23
N ASN A 159 -1.81 7.29 8.62
CA ASN A 159 -3.01 8.05 8.28
C ASN A 159 -3.15 8.34 6.78
N ALA A 160 -2.06 8.61 6.07
CA ALA A 160 -2.08 8.78 4.63
C ALA A 160 -2.48 7.50 3.90
N SER A 161 -1.99 6.34 4.36
CA SER A 161 -2.43 5.03 3.85
C SER A 161 -3.90 4.76 4.16
N LEU A 162 -4.37 5.08 5.38
CA LEU A 162 -5.78 4.94 5.74
C LEU A 162 -6.72 5.83 4.92
N PHE A 163 -6.27 7.01 4.52
CA PHE A 163 -7.03 7.86 3.59
C PHE A 163 -7.27 7.14 2.26
N GLN A 164 -6.26 6.46 1.70
CA GLN A 164 -6.42 5.64 0.51
C GLN A 164 -7.30 4.41 0.79
N ALA A 165 -7.10 3.73 1.93
CA ALA A 165 -7.85 2.54 2.30
C ALA A 165 -9.35 2.80 2.45
N LEU A 166 -9.74 3.91 3.09
CA LEU A 166 -11.15 4.31 3.20
C LEU A 166 -11.77 4.55 1.82
N ARG A 167 -11.06 5.21 0.90
CA ARG A 167 -11.54 5.46 -0.46
C ARG A 167 -11.65 4.18 -1.29
N CYS A 168 -10.71 3.25 -1.15
CA CYS A 168 -10.82 1.90 -1.73
C CYS A 168 -12.02 1.15 -1.14
N GLY A 169 -12.26 1.28 0.16
CA GLY A 169 -13.43 0.74 0.84
C GLY A 169 -14.76 1.26 0.30
N VAL A 170 -14.88 2.58 0.10
CA VAL A 170 -16.05 3.21 -0.53
C VAL A 170 -16.26 2.71 -1.96
N ALA A 171 -15.17 2.50 -2.71
CA ALA A 171 -15.26 1.95 -4.06
C ALA A 171 -15.76 0.48 -4.05
N LEU A 172 -15.26 -0.34 -3.13
CA LEU A 172 -15.76 -1.71 -2.90
C LEU A 172 -17.21 -1.74 -2.41
N ALA A 173 -17.62 -0.78 -1.58
CA ALA A 173 -19.00 -0.60 -1.13
C ALA A 173 -19.95 -0.38 -2.30
N GLY A 174 -19.52 0.40 -3.30
CA GLY A 174 -20.24 0.61 -4.55
C GLY A 174 -20.45 -0.69 -5.34
N LEU A 175 -19.41 -1.52 -5.48
CA LEU A 175 -19.51 -2.83 -6.16
C LEU A 175 -20.47 -3.80 -5.46
N THR A 176 -20.53 -3.74 -4.12
CA THR A 176 -21.34 -4.65 -3.30
C THR A 176 -22.74 -4.11 -3.00
N GLY A 177 -23.07 -2.90 -3.49
CA GLY A 177 -24.36 -2.25 -3.26
C GLY A 177 -24.64 -1.90 -1.80
N GLN A 178 -23.60 -1.68 -0.99
CA GLN A 178 -23.69 -1.45 0.46
C GLN A 178 -23.01 -0.14 0.85
N PRO A 179 -23.63 1.03 0.56
CA PRO A 179 -23.01 2.34 0.78
C PRO A 179 -22.59 2.56 2.24
N GLN A 180 -21.47 3.28 2.43
CA GLN A 180 -20.83 3.49 3.74
C GLN A 180 -20.59 4.99 3.99
N PRO A 181 -21.64 5.77 4.33
CA PRO A 181 -21.53 7.22 4.50
C PRO A 181 -20.58 7.63 5.62
N ASP A 182 -20.46 6.83 6.68
CA ASP A 182 -19.54 7.11 7.80
C ASP A 182 -18.07 7.01 7.35
N TRP A 183 -17.76 6.13 6.39
CA TRP A 183 -16.40 6.03 5.83
C TRP A 183 -16.08 7.20 4.90
N GLU A 184 -17.06 7.68 4.12
CA GLU A 184 -16.91 8.86 3.27
C GLU A 184 -16.64 10.12 4.10
N LEU A 185 -17.36 10.28 5.22
CA LEU A 185 -17.12 11.36 6.17
C LEU A 185 -15.74 11.23 6.83
N ALA A 186 -15.39 10.03 7.31
CA ALA A 186 -14.08 9.78 7.90
C ALA A 186 -12.93 10.10 6.93
N ALA A 187 -13.05 9.70 5.66
CA ALA A 187 -12.06 10.02 4.63
C ALA A 187 -11.95 11.53 4.38
N THR A 188 -13.08 12.25 4.41
CA THR A 188 -13.12 13.72 4.25
C THR A 188 -12.38 14.43 5.38
N ASP A 189 -12.66 14.04 6.62
CA ASP A 189 -12.05 14.64 7.81
C ASP A 189 -10.55 14.31 7.90
N LEU A 190 -10.19 13.06 7.58
CA LEU A 190 -8.80 12.61 7.52
C LEU A 190 -8.01 13.33 6.43
N GLY A 191 -8.57 13.44 5.22
CA GLY A 191 -7.95 14.18 4.13
C GLY A 191 -7.72 15.65 4.49
N THR A 192 -8.68 16.26 5.19
CA THR A 192 -8.53 17.64 5.69
C THR A 192 -7.40 17.72 6.73
N ALA A 193 -7.34 16.80 7.70
CA ALA A 193 -6.26 16.74 8.67
C ALA A 193 -4.88 16.64 8.01
N LEU A 194 -4.71 15.71 7.06
CA LEU A 194 -3.47 15.48 6.32
C LEU A 194 -2.98 16.71 5.56
N ARG A 195 -3.90 17.52 5.02
CA ARG A 195 -3.56 18.72 4.23
C ARG A 195 -3.30 19.96 5.07
N THR A 196 -4.01 20.12 6.19
CA THR A 196 -4.08 21.43 6.87
C THR A 196 -3.64 21.41 8.32
N ARG A 197 -3.38 20.24 8.92
CA ARG A 197 -3.09 20.10 10.36
C ARG A 197 -1.92 19.16 10.63
N PRO A 198 -0.70 19.50 10.21
CA PRO A 198 0.49 18.70 10.50
C PRO A 198 0.70 18.45 12.01
N GLU A 199 0.25 19.38 12.86
CA GLU A 199 0.33 19.26 14.33
C GLU A 199 -0.59 18.19 14.93
N ALA A 200 -1.54 17.65 14.15
CA ALA A 200 -2.39 16.54 14.58
C ALA A 200 -1.66 15.19 14.57
N PHE A 201 -0.45 15.12 13.99
CA PHE A 201 0.34 13.91 13.87
C PHE A 201 1.62 13.99 14.70
N ALA A 202 2.07 12.85 15.21
CA ALA A 202 3.34 12.76 15.92
C ALA A 202 4.50 13.10 14.98
N ASP A 203 5.48 13.89 15.46
CA ASP A 203 6.65 14.24 14.66
C ASP A 203 7.53 13.01 14.40
N ARG A 204 7.44 12.52 13.16
CA ARG A 204 8.33 11.50 12.60
C ARG A 204 9.07 12.05 11.38
N SER A 205 9.31 13.36 11.32
CA SER A 205 9.96 14.06 10.19
C SER A 205 11.37 13.55 9.83
N ARG A 206 12.02 12.77 10.69
CA ARG A 206 13.28 12.07 10.36
C ARG A 206 13.09 10.82 9.50
N TRP A 207 11.88 10.32 9.33
CA TRP A 207 11.54 9.14 8.54
C TRP A 207 11.00 9.59 7.18
N SER A 208 11.48 9.01 6.08
CA SER A 208 11.13 9.48 4.73
C SER A 208 9.67 9.25 4.37
N MET A 209 9.04 8.22 4.93
CA MET A 209 7.63 7.94 4.69
C MET A 209 6.75 9.13 5.05
N ASP A 210 7.01 9.83 6.16
CA ASP A 210 6.26 11.03 6.54
C ASP A 210 6.36 12.15 5.48
N TRP A 211 7.45 12.18 4.73
CA TRP A 211 7.67 13.13 3.65
C TRP A 211 6.86 12.76 2.39
N TYR A 212 6.92 11.53 1.88
CA TYR A 212 6.26 11.18 0.61
C TYR A 212 4.87 10.53 0.74
N TYR A 213 4.50 9.92 1.87
CA TYR A 213 3.22 9.21 2.02
C TYR A 213 1.97 10.08 1.82
N PRO A 214 1.92 11.35 2.27
CA PRO A 214 0.77 12.21 1.97
C PRO A 214 0.50 12.36 0.47
N VAL A 215 1.55 12.23 -0.37
CA VAL A 215 1.44 12.17 -1.83
C VAL A 215 1.04 10.77 -2.30
N LEU A 216 1.72 9.72 -1.82
CA LEU A 216 1.43 8.33 -2.19
C LEU A 216 -0.01 7.91 -1.87
N GLY A 217 -0.49 8.21 -0.66
CA GLY A 217 -1.87 7.97 -0.24
C GLY A 217 -2.89 8.87 -0.93
N GLY A 218 -2.44 9.88 -1.69
CA GLY A 218 -3.30 10.72 -2.52
C GLY A 218 -4.00 11.88 -1.79
N ALA A 219 -3.62 12.17 -0.54
CA ALA A 219 -4.21 13.28 0.22
C ALA A 219 -3.67 14.65 -0.23
N VAL A 220 -2.42 14.69 -0.70
CA VAL A 220 -1.72 15.84 -1.26
C VAL A 220 -1.41 15.56 -2.73
N THR A 221 -1.96 16.37 -3.64
CA THR A 221 -1.85 16.16 -5.09
C THR A 221 -1.42 17.44 -5.81
N GLY A 222 -1.18 17.34 -7.13
CA GLY A 222 -0.87 18.48 -7.99
C GLY A 222 0.40 19.24 -7.58
N SER A 223 0.36 20.57 -7.67
CA SER A 223 1.52 21.42 -7.35
C SER A 223 1.96 21.31 -5.88
N ALA A 224 1.03 21.05 -4.96
CA ALA A 224 1.36 20.85 -3.54
C ALA A 224 2.18 19.57 -3.34
N ALA A 225 1.88 18.50 -4.08
CA ALA A 225 2.67 17.27 -4.06
C ALA A 225 4.10 17.49 -4.57
N ALA A 226 4.23 18.16 -5.72
CA ALA A 226 5.53 18.48 -6.30
C ALA A 226 6.38 19.36 -5.36
N ALA A 227 5.77 20.38 -4.74
CA ALA A 227 6.46 21.25 -3.79
C ALA A 227 6.89 20.49 -2.52
N ARG A 228 6.04 19.60 -2.00
CA ARG A 228 6.36 18.76 -0.84
C ARG A 228 7.55 17.85 -1.12
N LEU A 229 7.55 17.15 -2.25
CA LEU A 229 8.66 16.28 -2.65
C LEU A 229 9.95 17.10 -2.85
N ALA A 230 9.90 18.25 -3.52
CA ALA A 230 11.09 19.09 -3.70
C ALA A 230 11.73 19.57 -2.38
N ALA A 231 10.94 19.78 -1.32
CA ALA A 231 11.41 20.42 -0.09
C ALA A 231 12.47 19.62 0.71
N ASP A 232 12.37 18.30 0.73
CA ASP A 232 13.28 17.41 1.48
C ASP A 232 14.01 16.41 0.55
N TRP A 233 14.12 16.72 -0.74
CA TRP A 233 14.74 15.83 -1.73
C TRP A 233 16.16 15.43 -1.33
N ASP A 234 17.07 16.40 -1.13
CA ASP A 234 18.47 16.15 -0.79
C ASP A 234 18.64 15.52 0.61
N ARG A 235 17.62 15.63 1.46
CA ARG A 235 17.61 15.03 2.79
C ARG A 235 17.40 13.52 2.73
N PHE A 236 16.54 13.05 1.83
CA PHE A 236 16.13 11.65 1.76
C PHE A 236 16.65 10.90 0.53
N VAL A 237 16.92 11.57 -0.58
CA VAL A 237 17.39 10.93 -1.81
C VAL A 237 18.92 10.93 -1.83
N VAL A 238 19.48 9.75 -2.05
CA VAL A 238 20.92 9.55 -2.24
C VAL A 238 21.15 9.26 -3.73
N PRO A 239 21.80 10.17 -4.48
CA PRO A 239 21.98 10.01 -5.92
C PRO A 239 22.57 8.65 -6.31
N GLY A 240 21.89 7.95 -7.22
CA GLY A 240 22.28 6.63 -7.71
C GLY A 240 22.07 5.46 -6.74
N LEU A 241 21.62 5.71 -5.51
CA LEU A 241 21.38 4.67 -4.48
C LEU A 241 19.91 4.55 -4.06
N GLY A 242 19.12 5.62 -4.18
CA GLY A 242 17.70 5.62 -3.83
C GLY A 242 17.41 6.39 -2.54
N ALA A 243 16.34 6.03 -1.85
CA ALA A 243 15.82 6.76 -0.69
C ALA A 243 16.31 6.20 0.65
N ARG A 244 16.61 7.11 1.58
CA ARG A 244 16.82 6.79 2.99
C ARG A 244 15.49 6.41 3.64
N CYS A 245 15.51 5.39 4.50
CA CYS A 245 14.44 5.20 5.48
C CYS A 245 14.49 6.30 6.58
N VAL A 246 15.71 6.66 7.01
CA VAL A 246 15.94 7.63 8.09
C VAL A 246 16.97 8.68 7.66
N ALA A 247 16.62 9.96 7.78
CA ALA A 247 17.40 11.10 7.28
C ALA A 247 18.83 11.16 7.85
N ASP A 248 19.01 10.79 9.12
CA ASP A 248 20.28 10.91 9.84
C ASP A 248 21.15 9.65 9.76
N ARG A 249 20.79 8.68 8.91
CA ARG A 249 21.44 7.38 8.83
C ARG A 249 22.03 7.11 7.45
N PRO A 250 23.23 6.50 7.37
CA PRO A 250 23.94 6.33 6.12
C PRO A 250 23.52 5.08 5.34
N TRP A 251 22.22 4.83 5.26
CA TRP A 251 21.67 3.72 4.50
C TRP A 251 20.46 4.13 3.67
N VAL A 252 20.22 3.38 2.60
CA VAL A 252 19.03 3.42 1.75
C VAL A 252 18.29 2.10 1.87
N THR A 253 16.99 2.12 1.61
CA THR A 253 16.13 0.96 1.69
C THR A 253 15.27 0.83 0.44
N GLY A 254 15.00 -0.42 0.06
CA GLY A 254 14.44 -0.71 -1.24
C GLY A 254 12.95 -0.39 -1.37
N ALA A 255 12.17 -0.71 -0.33
CA ALA A 255 10.75 -0.42 -0.28
C ALA A 255 10.51 1.10 -0.36
N GLU A 256 11.14 1.89 0.51
CA GLU A 256 10.98 3.34 0.53
C GLU A 256 11.44 4.00 -0.78
N THR A 257 12.43 3.43 -1.46
CA THR A 257 12.85 3.92 -2.79
C THR A 257 11.75 3.72 -3.84
N CYS A 258 11.09 2.57 -3.84
CA CYS A 258 10.04 2.26 -4.80
C CYS A 258 8.69 2.93 -4.46
N GLU A 259 8.37 3.06 -3.18
CA GLU A 259 7.22 3.84 -2.72
C GLU A 259 7.40 5.33 -3.03
N LEU A 260 8.62 5.86 -2.90
CA LEU A 260 8.93 7.20 -3.39
C LEU A 260 8.72 7.30 -4.91
N ALA A 261 9.09 6.27 -5.68
CA ALA A 261 8.82 6.24 -7.13
C ALA A 261 7.32 6.31 -7.43
N LEU A 262 6.48 5.59 -6.68
CA LEU A 262 5.02 5.69 -6.77
C LEU A 262 4.52 7.10 -6.45
N ALA A 263 5.02 7.72 -5.37
CA ALA A 263 4.69 9.09 -5.00
C ALA A 263 5.10 10.12 -6.07
N LEU A 264 6.27 9.94 -6.69
CA LEU A 264 6.76 10.78 -7.79
C LEU A 264 5.88 10.64 -9.04
N ALA A 265 5.48 9.42 -9.37
CA ALA A 265 4.54 9.17 -10.47
C ALA A 265 3.19 9.86 -10.20
N ALA A 266 2.65 9.76 -8.97
CA ALA A 266 1.44 10.44 -8.55
C ALA A 266 1.56 11.99 -8.58
N ALA A 267 2.76 12.51 -8.37
CA ALA A 267 3.06 13.94 -8.49
C ALA A 267 3.34 14.40 -9.94
N GLY A 268 3.19 13.53 -10.93
CA GLY A 268 3.45 13.83 -12.34
C GLY A 268 4.94 13.96 -12.69
N GLN A 269 5.81 13.24 -11.98
CA GLN A 269 7.27 13.24 -12.17
C GLN A 269 7.78 11.84 -12.59
N PRO A 270 7.36 11.31 -13.76
CA PRO A 270 7.67 9.93 -14.16
C PRO A 270 9.17 9.70 -14.37
N ASP A 271 9.92 10.67 -14.88
CA ASP A 271 11.36 10.50 -15.13
C ASP A 271 12.13 10.32 -13.81
N ALA A 272 11.81 11.12 -12.79
CA ALA A 272 12.40 10.99 -11.45
C ALA A 272 12.00 9.66 -10.79
N ALA A 273 10.77 9.19 -11.02
CA ALA A 273 10.31 7.89 -10.54
C ALA A 273 11.09 6.73 -11.19
N VAL A 274 11.30 6.78 -12.52
CA VAL A 274 12.13 5.81 -13.25
C VAL A 274 13.56 5.79 -12.71
N GLU A 275 14.12 6.97 -12.40
CA GLU A 275 15.45 7.05 -11.78
C GLU A 275 15.52 6.32 -10.43
N GLN A 276 14.49 6.42 -9.58
CA GLN A 276 14.47 5.70 -8.30
C GLN A 276 14.41 4.19 -8.51
N VAL A 277 13.57 3.70 -9.43
CA VAL A 277 13.51 2.27 -9.76
C VAL A 277 14.82 1.78 -10.39
N ALA A 278 15.49 2.63 -11.19
CA ALA A 278 16.80 2.32 -11.76
C ALA A 278 17.89 2.22 -10.67
N ALA A 279 17.93 3.19 -9.76
CA ALA A 279 18.83 3.17 -8.61
C ALA A 279 18.65 1.87 -7.81
N MET A 280 17.40 1.53 -7.46
CA MET A 280 17.03 0.34 -6.70
C MET A 280 17.62 -0.98 -7.23
N GLN A 281 17.94 -1.09 -8.53
CA GLN A 281 18.44 -2.34 -9.09
C GLN A 281 19.78 -2.80 -8.51
N HIS A 282 20.54 -1.93 -7.85
CA HIS A 282 21.73 -2.35 -7.12
C HIS A 282 21.37 -3.33 -5.98
N LEU A 283 20.16 -3.30 -5.39
CA LEU A 283 19.71 -4.21 -4.32
C LEU A 283 19.20 -5.57 -4.82
N ARG A 284 19.09 -5.77 -6.14
CA ARG A 284 18.58 -7.01 -6.72
C ARG A 284 19.57 -8.17 -6.57
N ALA A 285 19.08 -9.32 -6.08
CA ALA A 285 19.84 -10.56 -6.03
C ALA A 285 19.71 -11.36 -7.35
N GLY A 286 20.56 -12.39 -7.52
CA GLY A 286 20.62 -13.20 -8.73
C GLY A 286 19.32 -13.97 -9.04
N ASP A 287 18.60 -14.41 -8.01
CA ASP A 287 17.32 -15.12 -8.13
C ASP A 287 16.11 -14.20 -8.37
N GLY A 288 16.30 -12.87 -8.25
CA GLY A 288 15.23 -11.89 -8.42
C GLY A 288 14.56 -11.39 -7.15
N SER A 289 14.93 -11.93 -6.00
CA SER A 289 14.67 -11.27 -4.72
C SER A 289 15.48 -9.97 -4.58
N TYR A 290 15.12 -9.13 -3.62
CA TYR A 290 15.81 -7.87 -3.34
C TYR A 290 16.24 -7.84 -1.87
N TRP A 291 17.44 -7.34 -1.61
CA TRP A 291 17.87 -7.02 -0.26
C TRP A 291 17.08 -5.83 0.29
N THR A 292 16.77 -5.84 1.58
CA THR A 292 16.01 -4.77 2.25
C THR A 292 16.71 -3.42 2.15
N GLY A 293 18.03 -3.38 2.37
CA GLY A 293 18.77 -2.12 2.45
C GLY A 293 20.27 -2.24 2.20
N TYR A 294 20.89 -1.06 2.12
CA TYR A 294 22.32 -0.90 1.84
C TYR A 294 22.90 0.26 2.63
N VAL A 295 23.95 -0.02 3.40
CA VAL A 295 24.72 0.94 4.20
C VAL A 295 25.91 1.38 3.36
N PHE A 296 25.80 2.54 2.71
CA PHE A 296 26.83 3.02 1.77
C PHE A 296 28.07 3.56 2.48
N ALA A 297 28.00 3.87 3.78
CA ALA A 297 29.20 4.18 4.58
C ALA A 297 30.13 2.97 4.72
N ASP A 298 29.55 1.76 4.70
CA ASP A 298 30.25 0.50 4.98
C ASP A 298 30.31 -0.43 3.75
N ASP A 299 29.77 0.00 2.60
CA ASP A 299 29.59 -0.81 1.37
C ASP A 299 28.98 -2.21 1.67
N ALA A 300 27.90 -2.22 2.45
CA ALA A 300 27.33 -3.45 2.99
C ALA A 300 25.80 -3.55 2.84
N ARG A 301 25.30 -4.78 2.64
CA ARG A 301 23.85 -5.07 2.73
C ARG A 301 23.46 -5.19 4.19
N TRP A 302 22.46 -4.41 4.60
CA TRP A 302 21.88 -4.50 5.93
C TRP A 302 20.44 -3.97 5.95
N PRO A 303 19.51 -4.65 6.64
CA PRO A 303 19.66 -5.98 7.21
C PRO A 303 19.97 -7.04 6.13
N VAL A 304 20.58 -8.17 6.52
CA VAL A 304 20.87 -9.29 5.60
C VAL A 304 19.61 -10.12 5.39
N GLU A 305 18.58 -9.45 4.88
CA GLU A 305 17.24 -9.95 4.67
C GLU A 305 16.79 -9.61 3.26
N ARG A 306 15.98 -10.50 2.68
CA ARG A 306 15.42 -10.30 1.34
C ARG A 306 13.91 -10.42 1.44
N THR A 307 13.26 -9.29 1.67
CA THR A 307 11.84 -9.30 2.06
C THR A 307 10.92 -9.31 0.84
N THR A 308 9.82 -10.06 0.95
CA THR A 308 8.71 -10.04 -0.02
C THR A 308 8.15 -8.64 -0.18
N TRP A 309 8.08 -7.85 0.89
CA TRP A 309 7.67 -6.45 0.85
C TRP A 309 8.56 -5.58 -0.05
N THR A 310 9.89 -5.66 0.12
CA THR A 310 10.82 -4.89 -0.74
C THR A 310 10.69 -5.31 -2.20
N ALA A 311 10.56 -6.61 -2.47
CA ALA A 311 10.33 -7.12 -3.82
C ALA A 311 8.98 -6.66 -4.39
N ALA A 312 7.93 -6.61 -3.56
CA ALA A 312 6.60 -6.18 -3.95
C ALA A 312 6.57 -4.70 -4.35
N ALA A 313 7.20 -3.83 -3.56
CA ALA A 313 7.30 -2.41 -3.87
C ALA A 313 7.93 -2.16 -5.25
N VAL A 314 8.95 -2.94 -5.64
CA VAL A 314 9.53 -2.89 -7.00
C VAL A 314 8.51 -3.26 -8.06
N VAL A 315 7.80 -4.37 -7.89
CA VAL A 315 6.80 -4.85 -8.86
C VAL A 315 5.67 -3.82 -9.04
N LEU A 316 5.17 -3.27 -7.94
CA LEU A 316 4.11 -2.26 -7.94
C LEU A 316 4.57 -0.94 -8.59
N ALA A 317 5.79 -0.48 -8.29
CA ALA A 317 6.36 0.70 -8.92
C ALA A 317 6.54 0.53 -10.45
N VAL A 318 7.01 -0.65 -10.89
CA VAL A 318 7.17 -0.93 -12.32
C VAL A 318 5.83 -0.99 -13.03
N ASP A 319 4.82 -1.65 -12.43
CA ASP A 319 3.47 -1.69 -13.01
C ASP A 319 2.86 -0.28 -13.12
N ALA A 320 2.99 0.53 -12.08
CA ALA A 320 2.53 1.92 -12.06
C ALA A 320 3.18 2.78 -13.16
N LEU A 321 4.48 2.59 -13.42
CA LEU A 321 5.21 3.38 -14.41
C LEU A 321 4.97 2.95 -15.85
N CYS A 322 4.73 1.66 -16.11
CA CYS A 322 4.49 1.14 -17.46
C CYS A 322 3.01 0.96 -17.82
N GLY A 323 2.11 0.99 -16.83
CA GLY A 323 0.67 0.86 -17.04
C GLY A 323 0.23 -0.55 -17.48
N ALA A 324 0.92 -1.61 -17.04
CA ALA A 324 0.70 -2.95 -17.60
C ALA A 324 -0.60 -3.62 -17.13
N THR A 325 -1.03 -3.37 -15.89
CA THR A 325 -2.29 -3.91 -15.34
C THR A 325 -3.38 -2.84 -15.23
N GLY A 326 -4.62 -3.30 -15.00
CA GLY A 326 -5.75 -2.43 -14.68
C GLY A 326 -5.60 -1.68 -13.34
N ALA A 327 -4.72 -2.16 -12.45
CA ALA A 327 -4.47 -1.56 -11.15
C ALA A 327 -3.33 -0.53 -11.15
N SER A 328 -2.61 -0.38 -12.28
CA SER A 328 -1.43 0.49 -12.40
C SER A 328 -1.67 1.95 -11.97
N ARG A 329 -2.91 2.44 -12.09
CA ARG A 329 -3.30 3.79 -11.69
C ARG A 329 -3.74 3.94 -10.24
N LEU A 330 -3.81 2.87 -9.46
CA LEU A 330 -4.29 2.92 -8.06
C LEU A 330 -3.50 3.92 -7.21
N PHE A 331 -2.19 3.96 -7.39
CA PHE A 331 -1.30 4.87 -6.66
C PHE A 331 -1.02 6.17 -7.45
N THR A 332 -0.99 6.12 -8.78
CA THR A 332 -0.56 7.26 -9.61
C THR A 332 -1.68 8.21 -10.01
N ASP A 333 -2.94 7.78 -9.92
CA ASP A 333 -4.10 8.63 -10.15
C ASP A 333 -5.04 8.59 -8.95
N PRO A 334 -4.71 9.33 -7.88
CA PRO A 334 -5.60 9.45 -6.73
C PRO A 334 -7.00 9.93 -7.08
N GLY A 335 -7.21 10.60 -8.21
CA GLY A 335 -8.53 11.06 -8.68
C GLY A 335 -9.43 9.93 -9.20
N ALA A 336 -8.87 8.78 -9.55
CA ALA A 336 -9.62 7.63 -10.07
C ALA A 336 -10.47 6.92 -9.01
N LEU A 337 -10.14 7.08 -7.72
CA LEU A 337 -10.96 6.62 -6.60
C LEU A 337 -12.11 7.61 -6.34
N PRO A 338 -13.22 7.17 -5.73
CA PRO A 338 -14.31 8.08 -5.35
C PRO A 338 -13.78 9.31 -4.59
N PRO A 339 -14.33 10.51 -4.85
CA PRO A 339 -13.95 11.69 -4.08
C PRO A 339 -14.23 11.45 -2.59
N ALA A 340 -13.41 12.03 -1.72
CA ALA A 340 -13.69 11.99 -0.30
C ALA A 340 -14.92 12.87 -0.01
N GLY A 341 -16.03 12.23 0.40
CA GLY A 341 -17.28 12.90 0.74
C GLY A 341 -18.29 13.02 -0.40
N THR A 342 -19.53 13.34 -0.04
CA THR A 342 -20.65 13.49 -0.97
C THR A 342 -20.66 14.88 -1.62
N GLU A 343 -19.97 15.05 -2.73
CA GLU A 343 -20.42 16.01 -3.75
C GLU A 343 -21.15 15.24 -4.85
N GLY A 344 -22.49 15.20 -4.76
CA GLY A 344 -23.37 14.80 -5.87
C GLY A 344 -23.53 13.29 -6.10
N SER A 345 -24.31 12.62 -5.26
CA SER A 345 -24.78 11.23 -5.43
C SER A 345 -25.77 11.02 -6.60
N GLN A 346 -25.61 11.72 -7.72
CA GLN A 346 -26.44 11.56 -8.92
C GLN A 346 -25.70 11.24 -10.22
N GLU A 347 -24.35 11.17 -10.25
CA GLU A 347 -23.62 10.84 -11.49
C GLU A 347 -22.72 9.58 -11.44
N THR A 348 -22.67 8.85 -10.32
CA THR A 348 -21.83 7.65 -10.18
C THR A 348 -22.45 6.40 -10.81
N ALA A 349 -22.60 6.40 -12.13
CA ALA A 349 -22.78 5.19 -12.94
C ALA A 349 -21.79 5.08 -14.11
N GLY A 350 -20.94 6.10 -14.34
CA GLY A 350 -20.04 6.17 -15.51
C GLY A 350 -18.69 5.46 -15.39
N TRP A 351 -18.37 4.82 -14.26
CA TRP A 351 -17.04 4.22 -14.02
C TRP A 351 -17.00 2.68 -14.18
N LEU A 352 -18.12 2.04 -14.52
CA LEU A 352 -18.12 0.62 -14.89
C LEU A 352 -17.62 0.49 -16.34
N PRO A 353 -16.57 -0.31 -16.62
CA PRO A 353 -16.28 -0.71 -17.99
C PRO A 353 -17.50 -1.50 -18.51
N ASP A 354 -17.99 -1.14 -19.71
CA ASP A 354 -19.18 -1.74 -20.33
C ASP A 354 -19.18 -3.28 -20.27
N GLY A 355 -19.96 -3.82 -19.34
CA GLY A 355 -20.21 -5.24 -19.18
C GLY A 355 -21.22 -5.72 -20.22
N ALA A 356 -20.72 -6.50 -21.19
CA ALA A 356 -21.39 -7.52 -22.00
C ALA A 356 -22.91 -7.36 -22.22
N GLY A 357 -23.26 -6.97 -23.46
CA GLY A 357 -24.61 -6.97 -23.98
C GLY A 357 -25.35 -8.28 -23.70
N ARG A 358 -26.42 -8.18 -22.91
CA ARG A 358 -27.42 -9.24 -22.80
C ARG A 358 -28.27 -9.21 -24.06
N GLY A 359 -28.08 -10.24 -24.89
CA GLY A 359 -29.01 -10.57 -25.96
C GLY A 359 -30.44 -10.68 -25.42
N THR A 360 -31.38 -10.10 -26.15
CA THR A 360 -32.82 -10.33 -25.97
C THR A 360 -33.28 -11.34 -27.02
N PRO A 361 -34.35 -12.11 -26.72
CA PRO A 361 -34.65 -13.40 -27.35
C PRO A 361 -35.08 -13.33 -28.82
#